data_AF-A0A0D8X5J7-F1
#
_entry.id   AF-A0A0D8X5J7-F1
#
_cell.length_a   1.000
_cell.length_b   1.000
_cell.length_c   1.000
_cell.angle_alpha   90.00
_cell.angle_beta   90.00
_cell.angle_gamma   90.00
#
_symmetry.space_group_name_H-M   'P 1'
#
loop_
_entity.id
_entity.type
_entity.pdbx_description
1 polymer ?
#
loop_
_entity_poly.entity_id
_entity_poly.type
_entity_poly.pdbx_seq_one_letter_code
_entity_poly.pdbx_strand_id
1 'polypeptide(L)'
;ACTKIQCGFGEECRHGKCVCSYECSPSPPITARVCADDGVLYASDCHRQLAACRRGSPIAIMPLTYCHSAVANLDGNNPFL
;
A
#
# COMPACT_ATOMS: atom_id res chain seq x y z
N ALA A 1 -6.31 -6.25 -27.60
CA ALA A 1 -7.65 -6.24 -26.99
C ALA A 1 -7.65 -7.10 -25.72
N CYS A 2 -8.55 -6.85 -24.77
CA CYS A 2 -8.60 -7.52 -23.46
C CYS A 2 -9.53 -8.74 -23.40
N THR A 3 -10.09 -9.14 -24.54
CA THR A 3 -11.01 -10.27 -24.66
C THR A 3 -10.27 -11.54 -24.23
N LYS A 4 -10.60 -12.08 -23.05
CA LYS A 4 -10.00 -13.27 -22.37
C LYS A 4 -8.76 -13.05 -21.49
N ILE A 5 -8.40 -11.80 -21.16
CA ILE A 5 -7.35 -11.55 -20.17
C ILE A 5 -7.98 -11.46 -18.79
N GLN A 6 -7.58 -12.34 -17.87
CA GLN A 6 -7.85 -12.22 -16.44
C GLN A 6 -6.60 -11.68 -15.75
N CYS A 7 -6.70 -10.47 -15.22
CA CYS A 7 -5.61 -9.86 -14.46
C CYS A 7 -5.76 -10.18 -12.97
N GLY A 8 -4.64 -10.19 -12.24
CA GLY A 8 -4.60 -10.55 -10.82
C GLY A 8 -4.51 -9.32 -9.92
N PHE A 9 -4.72 -9.50 -8.62
CA PHE A 9 -4.27 -8.53 -7.59
C PHE A 9 -4.71 -7.07 -7.81
N GLY A 10 -5.92 -6.84 -8.33
CA GLY A 10 -6.48 -5.50 -8.54
C GLY A 10 -6.04 -4.80 -9.84
N GLU A 11 -5.39 -5.52 -10.75
CA GLU A 11 -5.03 -5.03 -12.07
C GLU A 11 -6.25 -4.90 -13.01
N GLU A 12 -6.21 -3.88 -13.86
CA GLU A 12 -7.15 -3.66 -14.96
C GLU A 12 -6.48 -4.04 -16.29
N CYS A 13 -7.21 -4.67 -17.20
CA CYS A 13 -6.70 -4.85 -18.55
C CYS A 13 -6.88 -3.57 -19.39
N ARG A 14 -5.77 -3.00 -19.85
CA ARG A 14 -5.74 -1.84 -20.75
C ARG A 14 -4.90 -2.15 -21.99
N HIS A 15 -5.50 -2.01 -23.17
CA HIS A 15 -4.86 -2.34 -24.47
C HIS A 15 -4.25 -3.75 -24.56
N GLY A 16 -4.81 -4.73 -23.84
CA GLY A 16 -4.29 -6.10 -23.84
C GLY A 16 -3.15 -6.35 -22.84
N LYS A 17 -2.91 -5.42 -21.90
CA LYS A 17 -1.94 -5.57 -20.81
C LYS A 17 -2.63 -5.36 -19.47
N CYS A 18 -2.28 -6.16 -18.48
CA CYS A 18 -2.68 -5.94 -17.10
C CYS A 18 -1.86 -4.77 -16.52
N VAL A 19 -2.55 -3.79 -15.96
CA VAL A 19 -1.95 -2.58 -15.40
C VAL A 19 -2.58 -2.26 -14.05
N CYS A 20 -1.76 -1.77 -13.12
CA CYS A 20 -2.25 -1.25 -11.85
C CYS A 20 -2.81 0.16 -12.02
N SER A 21 -4.12 0.28 -12.16
CA SER A 21 -4.84 1.54 -12.39
C SER A 21 -5.34 2.21 -11.09
N TYR A 22 -4.51 2.27 -10.05
CA TYR A 22 -4.88 2.96 -8.81
C TYR A 22 -4.62 4.46 -8.90
N GLU A 23 -5.67 5.24 -8.66
CA GLU A 23 -5.60 6.70 -8.49
C GLU A 23 -5.65 7.03 -6.99
N CYS A 24 -4.48 7.11 -6.37
CA CYS A 24 -4.38 7.46 -4.95
C CYS A 24 -4.21 8.98 -4.76
N SER A 25 -4.83 9.53 -3.71
CA SER A 25 -4.60 10.92 -3.31
C SER A 25 -3.11 11.15 -3.06
N PRO A 26 -2.48 12.22 -3.61
CA PRO A 26 -1.06 12.49 -3.41
C PRO A 26 -0.74 12.95 -1.98
N SER A 27 -1.76 13.40 -1.23
CA SER A 27 -1.61 13.91 0.14
C SER A 27 -2.73 13.37 1.05
N PRO A 28 -2.73 12.06 1.37
CA PRO A 28 -3.70 11.48 2.29
C PRO A 28 -3.45 11.97 3.73
N PRO A 29 -4.49 12.05 4.57
CA PRO A 29 -4.32 12.44 5.96
C PRO A 29 -3.50 11.41 6.74
N ILE A 30 -2.84 11.84 7.82
CA ILE A 30 -2.05 10.97 8.71
C ILE A 30 -2.86 9.77 9.22
N THR A 31 -4.14 9.98 9.49
CA THR A 31 -5.09 8.96 9.98
C THR A 31 -5.41 7.88 8.95
N ALA A 32 -5.12 8.11 7.67
CA ALA A 32 -5.32 7.11 6.63
C ALA A 32 -4.17 6.09 6.54
N ARG A 33 -3.04 6.33 7.22
CA ARG A 33 -1.88 5.44 7.16
C ARG A 33 -2.20 4.05 7.68
N VAL A 34 -1.66 3.03 7.02
CA VAL A 34 -1.83 1.63 7.40
C VAL A 34 -0.48 0.93 7.49
N CYS A 35 -0.29 0.15 8.54
CA CYS A 35 0.85 -0.74 8.65
C CYS A 35 0.55 -2.05 7.91
N ALA A 36 1.57 -2.65 7.31
CA ALA A 36 1.46 -3.87 6.53
C ALA A 36 2.41 -4.98 7.01
N ASP A 37 2.15 -6.21 6.57
CA ASP A 37 2.92 -7.43 6.87
C ASP A 37 4.35 -7.46 6.31
N ASP A 38 4.66 -6.55 5.39
CA ASP A 38 6.01 -6.25 4.92
C ASP A 38 6.77 -5.24 5.81
N GLY A 39 6.16 -4.81 6.91
CA GLY A 39 6.74 -3.86 7.87
C GLY A 39 6.69 -2.39 7.41
N VAL A 40 6.03 -2.11 6.28
CA VAL A 40 5.95 -0.77 5.70
C VAL A 40 4.69 -0.04 6.18
N LEU A 41 4.87 1.21 6.61
CA LEU A 41 3.78 2.13 6.89
C LEU A 41 3.35 2.85 5.60
N TYR A 42 2.32 2.36 4.95
CA TYR A 42 1.79 2.96 3.72
C TYR A 42 1.02 4.24 4.01
N ALA A 43 1.12 5.21 3.09
CA ALA A 43 0.47 6.52 3.20
C ALA A 43 -1.07 6.42 3.28
N SER A 44 -1.65 5.41 2.63
CA SER A 44 -3.05 5.00 2.81
C SER A 44 -3.28 3.56 2.33
N ASP A 45 -4.46 2.99 2.60
CA ASP A 45 -4.83 1.68 2.06
C ASP A 45 -4.79 1.64 0.52
N CYS A 46 -5.12 2.74 -0.17
CA CYS A 46 -4.94 2.83 -1.63
C CYS A 46 -3.47 2.60 -2.04
N HIS A 47 -2.53 3.23 -1.34
CA HIS A 47 -1.11 3.07 -1.63
C HIS A 47 -0.61 1.65 -1.34
N ARG A 48 -1.11 1.00 -0.29
CA ARG A 48 -0.86 -0.42 -0.01
C ARG A 48 -1.38 -1.30 -1.15
N GLN A 49 -2.61 -1.07 -1.62
CA GLN A 49 -3.18 -1.85 -2.72
C GLN A 49 -2.44 -1.63 -4.04
N LEU A 50 -2.04 -0.40 -4.35
CA LEU A 50 -1.19 -0.11 -5.51
C LEU A 50 0.15 -0.85 -5.41
N ALA A 51 0.77 -0.89 -4.23
CA ALA A 51 1.99 -1.66 -4.01
C ALA A 51 1.76 -3.16 -4.17
N ALA A 52 0.67 -3.70 -3.60
CA ALA A 52 0.29 -5.12 -3.73
C ALA A 52 0.07 -5.51 -5.21
N CYS A 53 -0.63 -4.65 -5.96
CA CYS A 53 -0.84 -4.83 -7.39
C CYS A 53 0.50 -4.87 -8.15
N ARG A 54 1.38 -3.88 -7.91
CA ARG A 54 2.71 -3.83 -8.56
C ARG A 54 3.60 -5.00 -8.18
N ARG A 55 3.46 -5.51 -6.95
CA ARG A 55 4.18 -6.68 -6.44
C ARG A 55 3.64 -7.99 -7.01
N GLY A 56 2.38 -8.04 -7.42
CA GLY A 56 1.71 -9.27 -7.85
C GLY A 56 1.39 -10.21 -6.67
N SER A 57 1.24 -9.67 -5.46
CA SER A 57 0.85 -10.45 -4.29
C SER A 57 0.12 -9.57 -3.27
N PRO A 58 -0.82 -10.11 -2.48
CA PRO A 58 -1.46 -9.35 -1.42
C PRO A 58 -0.41 -8.89 -0.39
N ILE A 59 -0.72 -7.76 0.24
CA ILE A 59 0.05 -7.19 1.36
C ILE A 59 -0.97 -7.05 2.50
N ALA A 60 -0.91 -7.86 3.55
CA ALA A 60 -1.92 -7.82 4.60
C ALA A 60 -1.73 -6.60 5.50
N ILE A 61 -2.83 -6.04 6.02
CA ILE A 61 -2.77 -5.00 7.06
C ILE A 61 -2.33 -5.64 8.37
N MET A 62 -1.42 -4.97 9.08
CA MET A 62 -0.94 -5.36 10.39
C MET A 62 -1.19 -4.24 11.43
N PRO A 63 -1.20 -4.58 12.72
CA PRO A 63 -1.19 -3.58 13.78
C PRO A 63 0.00 -2.62 13.61
N LEU A 64 -0.18 -1.35 13.98
CA LEU A 64 0.86 -0.31 13.86
C LEU A 64 2.19 -0.69 14.52
N THR A 65 2.16 -1.48 15.60
CA THR A 65 3.34 -1.98 16.30
C THR A 65 4.26 -2.85 15.45
N TYR A 66 3.77 -3.36 14.32
CA TYR A 66 4.55 -4.17 13.38
C TYR A 66 5.43 -3.31 12.44
N CYS A 67 5.16 -2.01 12.33
CA CYS A 67 5.91 -1.11 11.44
C CYS A 67 6.86 -0.22 12.22
N HIS A 68 8.15 -0.24 11.84
CA HIS A 68 9.22 0.49 12.53
C HIS A 68 9.00 2.02 12.54
N SER A 69 8.35 2.59 11.52
CA SER A 69 8.06 4.02 11.40
C SER A 69 6.79 4.49 12.12
N ALA A 70 5.95 3.57 12.59
CA ALA A 70 4.83 3.92 13.47
C ALA A 70 5.33 4.21 14.90
N VAL A 71 6.39 3.52 15.32
CA VAL A 71 7.05 3.73 16.62
C VAL A 71 7.59 5.17 16.73
N ALA A 72 8.17 5.70 15.65
CA ALA A 72 8.66 7.09 15.61
C ALA A 72 7.57 8.18 15.73
N ASN A 73 6.29 7.86 15.50
CA ASN A 73 5.18 8.80 15.72
C ASN A 73 4.50 8.62 17.09
N LEU A 74 4.76 7.52 17.79
CA LEU A 74 4.24 7.25 19.14
C LEU A 74 5.23 7.68 20.23
N ASP A 75 6.53 7.62 19.94
CA ASP A 75 7.57 8.14 20.80
C ASP A 75 7.82 9.63 20.53
N GLY A 76 6.86 10.47 20.89
CA GLY A 76 7.13 11.89 21.17
C GLY A 76 8.11 12.12 22.34
N ASN A 77 8.90 11.11 22.72
CA ASN A 77 9.97 11.12 23.71
C ASN A 77 10.96 9.94 23.45
N ASN A 78 11.78 10.00 22.41
CA ASN A 78 13.08 9.32 22.48
C ASN A 78 14.18 10.10 21.73
N PRO A 79 15.15 10.69 22.46
CA PRO A 79 16.11 11.65 21.93
C PRO A 79 17.35 10.99 21.33
N PHE A 80 17.23 10.00 20.45
CA PHE A 80 18.40 9.53 19.68
C PHE A 80 18.57 10.30 18.37
N LEU A 81 18.54 11.63 18.50
CA LEU A 81 19.52 12.52 17.88
C LEU A 81 20.69 12.66 18.86
#